data_AF-A0A9D5K6D2-F1
#
_entry.id   AF-A0A9D5K6D2-F1
#
_cell.length_a   1.000
_cell.length_b   1.000
_cell.length_c   1.000
_cell.angle_alpha   90.00
_cell.angle_beta   90.00
_cell.angle_gamma   90.00
#
_symmetry.space_group_name_H-M   'P 1'
#
loop_
_entity.id
_entity.type
_entity.pdbx_description
1 polymer ?
#
loop_
_entity_poly.entity_id
_entity_poly.type
_entity_poly.pdbx_seq_one_letter_code
_entity_poly.pdbx_strand_id
1 'polypeptide(L)' 'MNVPPTISYRDVTKTDALEELIRQRCDKLDTICDYLQSCRVMVERTQKFQSHGRQYRVRIDMP' A
#
# COMPACT_ATOMS: atom_id res chain seq x y z
N MET A 1 -5.23 14.33 4.15
CA MET A 1 -6.03 13.34 3.39
C MET A 1 -7.35 13.28 4.10
N ASN A 2 -8.44 13.60 3.40
CA ASN A 2 -9.78 13.67 4.02
C ASN A 2 -10.46 12.30 4.11
N VAL A 3 -9.99 11.32 3.33
CA VAL A 3 -10.55 9.97 3.28
C VAL A 3 -9.47 8.96 3.70
N PRO A 4 -9.81 7.96 4.53
CA PRO A 4 -8.87 6.91 4.88
C PRO A 4 -8.36 6.19 3.62
N PRO A 5 -7.04 5.87 3.55
CA PRO A 5 -6.47 5.22 2.38
C PRO A 5 -7.08 3.85 2.16
N THR A 6 -7.42 3.54 0.91
CA THR A 6 -7.96 2.22 0.54
C THR A 6 -6.81 1.25 0.32
N ILE A 7 -6.76 0.16 1.08
CA ILE A 7 -5.68 -0.84 1.00
C ILE A 7 -6.23 -2.13 0.42
N SER A 8 -5.63 -2.62 -0.66
CA SER A 8 -5.99 -3.87 -1.33
C SER A 8 -4.82 -4.84 -1.38
N TYR A 9 -5.09 -6.11 -1.14
CA TYR A 9 -4.08 -7.18 -1.12
C TYR A 9 -4.40 -8.21 -2.20
N ARG A 10 -3.43 -8.55 -3.03
CA ARG A 10 -3.55 -9.58 -4.08
C ARG A 10 -2.46 -10.62 -3.91
N ASP A 11 -2.87 -11.85 -3.60
CA ASP A 11 -1.94 -12.96 -3.33
C ASP A 11 -0.95 -12.68 -2.17
N VAL A 12 -1.33 -11.77 -1.26
CA VAL A 12 -0.60 -11.43 -0.04
C VAL A 12 -1.52 -11.64 1.16
N THR A 13 -1.01 -12.30 2.20
CA THR A 13 -1.71 -12.44 3.46
C THR A 13 -1.79 -11.08 4.15
N LYS A 14 -3.02 -10.62 4.41
CA LYS A 14 -3.26 -9.44 5.24
C LYS A 14 -2.84 -9.76 6.67
N THR A 15 -1.98 -8.93 7.24
CA THR A 15 -1.59 -8.96 8.66
C THR A 15 -1.76 -7.58 9.25
N ASP A 16 -2.03 -7.50 10.56
CA ASP A 16 -2.25 -6.22 11.23
C ASP A 16 -0.99 -5.34 11.18
N ALA A 17 0.19 -5.96 11.35
CA ALA A 17 1.48 -5.27 11.23
C ALA A 17 1.69 -4.66 9.82
N LEU A 18 1.24 -5.33 8.75
CA LEU A 18 1.34 -4.82 7.39
C LEU A 18 0.37 -3.67 7.16
N GLU A 19 -0.87 -3.79 7.64
CA GLU A 19 -1.86 -2.71 7.56
C GLU A 19 -1.39 -1.46 8.30
N GLU A 20 -0.87 -1.63 9.52
CA GLU A 20 -0.34 -0.53 10.32
C GLU A 20 0.87 0.14 9.64
N LEU A 21 1.80 -0.65 9.09
CA LEU A 21 2.93 -0.13 8.34
C LEU A 21 2.48 0.70 7.13
N ILE A 22 1.48 0.22 6.39
CA ILE A 22 0.95 0.95 5.22
C ILE A 22 0.31 2.27 5.68
N ARG A 23 -0.50 2.25 6.75
CA ARG A 23 -1.12 3.47 7.31
C ARG A 23 -0.07 4.49 7.75
N GLN A 24 0.95 4.07 8.49
CA GLN A 24 2.04 4.96 8.92
C GLN A 24 2.77 5.61 7.74
N ARG A 25 2.88 4.91 6.60
CA ARG A 25 3.48 5.46 5.37
C ARG A 25 2.54 6.42 4.66
N CYS A 26 1.24 6.14 4.65
CA CYS A 26 0.21 7.06 4.14
C CYS A 26 0.15 8.35 4.96
N ASP A 27 0.23 8.29 6.30
CA ASP A 27 0.24 9.49 7.15
C ASP A 27 1.45 10.39 6.86
N LYS A 28 2.62 9.78 6.60
CA LYS A 28 3.81 10.52 6.17
C LYS A 28 3.62 11.16 4.80
N LEU A 29 3.01 10.45 3.87
CA LEU A 29 2.69 10.99 2.54
C LEU A 29 1.72 12.17 2.67
N ASP A 30 0.75 12.05 3.57
CA ASP A 30 -0.24 13.08 3.81
C ASP A 30 0.40 14.39 4.30
N THR A 31 1.32 14.28 5.26
CA THR A 31 2.05 15.43 5.82
C THR A 31 2.89 16.19 4.77
N ILE A 32 3.28 15.52 3.69
CA ILE A 32 4.09 16.12 2.61
C ILE A 32 3.18 16.67 1.50
N CYS A 33 1.94 16.17 1.40
CA CYS A 33 1.10 16.30 0.23
C CYS A 33 -0.37 16.54 0.62
N ASP A 34 -0.62 17.70 1.21
CA ASP A 34 -1.92 18.08 1.77
C ASP A 34 -3.06 18.17 0.72
N TYR A 35 -2.73 18.19 -0.58
CA TYR A 35 -3.72 18.24 -1.66
C TYR A 35 -4.33 16.87 -1.99
N LEU A 36 -3.72 15.76 -1.54
CA LEU A 36 -4.26 14.42 -1.80
C LEU A 36 -5.53 14.19 -0.98
N GLN A 37 -6.66 14.04 -1.67
CA GLN A 37 -7.94 13.74 -1.03
C GLN A 37 -8.07 12.26 -0.67
N SER A 38 -7.47 11.38 -1.47
CA SER A 38 -7.48 9.93 -1.25
C SER A 38 -6.21 9.29 -1.80
N CYS A 39 -5.92 8.08 -1.33
CA CYS A 39 -4.83 7.27 -1.84
C CYS A 39 -5.26 5.82 -1.86
N ARG A 40 -4.96 5.10 -2.94
CA ARG A 40 -5.21 3.66 -3.05
C ARG A 40 -3.88 2.91 -3.10
N VAL A 41 -3.68 2.06 -2.11
CA VAL A 41 -2.49 1.22 -2.01
C VAL A 41 -2.86 -0.22 -2.39
N MET A 42 -2.17 -0.78 -3.36
CA MET A 42 -2.34 -2.16 -3.78
C MET A 42 -1.03 -2.92 -3.57
N VAL A 43 -1.09 -3.97 -2.76
CA VAL A 43 0.05 -4.85 -2.46
C VAL A 43 -0.19 -6.19 -3.15
N GLU A 44 0.68 -6.54 -4.09
CA GLU A 44 0.54 -7.72 -4.94
C GLU A 44 1.75 -8.62 -4.83
N ARG A 45 1.55 -9.95 -4.74
CA ARG A 45 2.62 -10.93 -4.94
C ARG A 45 2.61 -11.39 -6.39
N THR A 46 3.45 -10.78 -7.23
CA THR A 46 3.38 -10.99 -8.69
C THR A 46 3.90 -12.36 -9.13
N GLN A 47 4.72 -13.03 -8.31
CA GLN A 47 5.31 -14.33 -8.65
C GLN A 47 5.31 -15.27 -7.44
N LYS A 48 4.43 -16.29 -7.44
CA LYS A 48 4.33 -17.28 -6.36
C LYS A 48 5.47 -18.31 -6.32
N PHE A 49 6.13 -18.55 -7.46
CA PHE A 49 7.11 -19.64 -7.63
C PHE A 49 8.56 -19.19 -7.86
N GLN A 50 8.84 -17.88 -7.90
CA GLN A 50 10.21 -17.40 -7.97
C GLN A 50 10.77 -17.14 -6.57
N SER A 51 11.77 -17.94 -6.19
CA SER A 51 12.48 -17.83 -4.91
C SER A 51 13.46 -16.65 -4.86
N HIS A 52 13.77 -16.06 -6.01
CA HIS A 52 14.71 -14.94 -6.15
C HIS A 52 14.07 -13.79 -6.94
N GLY A 53 14.29 -12.55 -6.51
CA GLY A 53 13.76 -11.34 -7.16
C GLY A 53 12.71 -10.58 -6.34
N ARG A 54 12.05 -9.60 -6.96
CA ARG A 54 11.07 -8.70 -6.31
C ARG A 54 9.71 -9.39 -6.20
N GLN A 55 9.55 -10.21 -5.15
CA GLN A 55 8.34 -11.04 -4.92
C GLN A 55 7.07 -10.21 -4.70
N TYR A 56 7.22 -9.01 -4.15
CA TYR A 56 6.12 -8.12 -3.80
C TYR A 56 6.19 -6.82 -4.61
N ARG A 57 5.03 -6.39 -5.09
CA ARG A 57 4.82 -5.14 -5.81
C ARG A 57 3.83 -4.30 -5.02
N VAL A 58 4.19 -3.05 -4.74
CA VAL A 58 3.30 -2.06 -4.14
C VAL A 58 3.00 -1.01 -5.19
N ARG A 59 1.73 -0.78 -5.48
CA ARG A 59 1.24 0.30 -6.34
C ARG A 59 0.53 1.31 -5.46
N ILE A 60 0.83 2.58 -5.67
CA ILE A 60 0.17 3.70 -5.01
C ILE A 60 -0.49 4.49 -6.13
N ASP A 61 -1.81 4.60 -6.05
CA ASP A 61 -2.64 5.33 -7.00
C ASP A 61 -3.17 6.58 -6.30
N MET A 62 -2.88 7.72 -6.90
CA MET A 62 -3.11 9.06 -6.39
C MET A 62 -3.97 9.79 -7.43
N PRO A 63 -5.27 10.00 -7.18
CA PRO A 63 -6.17 10.72 -8.07
C PRO A 63 -5.97 12.24 -8.01
#